data_AF-A0A832HKG5-F1
#
_entry.id   AF-A0A832HKG5-F1
#
_cell.length_a   1.000
_cell.length_b   1.000
_cell.length_c   1.000
_cell.angle_alpha   90.00
_cell.angle_beta   90.00
_cell.angle_gamma   90.00
#
_symmetry.space_group_name_H-M   'P 1'
#
loop_
_entity.id
_entity.type
_entity.pdbx_description
1 polymer ?
#
loop_
_entity_poly.entity_id
_entity_poly.type
_entity_poly.pdbx_seq_one_letter_code
_entity_poly.pdbx_strand_id
1 'polypeptide(L)'
;MRSRTKSKSIATGVAFATGMLVGFVGANAQTVIPESFALPSSALDTSKPGFAVRVFQATGPQLENTLARAEAQIAGLLINPATGQPYENIADLSLFNTDGVYEEESMIAYGSAFFPGIPGTEFTTINIALEAITYVELSPGTYTMVVNSDDGFRVTAGNVLDRVQEIVLGQYDGGRGAGDTVFQFTVTKAGVYP
;
A
#
# COMPACT_ATOMS: atom_id res chain seq x y z
N MET A 1 13.78 -78.20 -17.71
CA MET A 1 12.83 -77.24 -17.14
C MET A 1 13.47 -75.85 -17.09
N ARG A 2 13.35 -75.08 -18.17
CA ARG A 2 13.24 -73.59 -18.19
C ARG A 2 12.99 -73.16 -19.64
N SER A 3 11.98 -72.32 -19.76
CA SER A 3 11.23 -71.96 -20.95
C SER A 3 11.94 -70.91 -21.82
N ARG A 4 11.67 -70.99 -23.13
CA ARG A 4 11.84 -69.97 -24.18
C ARG A 4 11.26 -68.60 -23.72
N THR A 5 11.64 -67.44 -24.27
CA THR A 5 11.20 -66.97 -25.61
C THR A 5 11.82 -65.62 -25.98
N LYS A 6 11.92 -65.42 -27.30
CA LYS A 6 12.39 -64.27 -28.08
C LYS A 6 11.63 -62.95 -27.84
N SER A 7 12.38 -61.87 -28.08
CA SER A 7 11.99 -60.47 -28.31
C SER A 7 10.74 -60.27 -29.20
N LYS A 8 9.90 -59.29 -28.81
CA LYS A 8 9.11 -58.44 -29.71
C LYS A 8 9.02 -57.02 -29.12
N SER A 9 9.40 -56.03 -29.92
CA SER A 9 9.28 -54.60 -29.67
C SER A 9 7.81 -54.16 -29.63
N ILE A 10 7.46 -53.28 -28.69
CA ILE A 10 6.20 -52.54 -28.69
C ILE A 10 6.57 -51.05 -28.69
N ALA A 11 6.24 -50.36 -29.78
CA ALA A 11 6.24 -48.91 -29.85
C ALA A 11 4.98 -48.41 -29.13
N THR A 12 5.15 -47.61 -28.09
CA THR A 12 4.05 -46.95 -27.39
C THR A 12 4.03 -45.49 -27.83
N GLY A 13 3.02 -45.13 -28.63
CA GLY A 13 2.75 -43.73 -29.00
C GLY A 13 2.29 -42.94 -27.78
N VAL A 14 2.90 -41.77 -27.58
CA VAL A 14 2.48 -40.79 -26.57
C VAL A 14 1.37 -39.94 -27.21
N ALA A 15 0.15 -40.08 -26.71
CA ALA A 15 -0.94 -39.16 -27.00
C ALA A 15 -0.86 -37.98 -26.03
N PHE A 16 -0.60 -36.77 -26.54
CA PHE A 16 -0.79 -35.54 -25.77
C PHE A 16 -2.27 -35.18 -25.75
N ALA A 17 -2.90 -35.29 -24.59
CA ALA A 17 -4.22 -34.70 -24.34
C ALA A 17 -3.99 -33.25 -23.86
N THR A 18 -4.29 -32.28 -24.73
CA THR A 18 -4.30 -30.86 -24.38
C THR A 18 -5.52 -30.59 -23.51
N GLY A 19 -5.34 -30.58 -22.19
CA GLY A 19 -6.34 -30.11 -21.25
C GLY A 19 -6.45 -28.59 -21.33
N MET A 20 -7.59 -28.10 -21.82
CA MET A 20 -7.93 -26.68 -21.79
C MET A 20 -8.19 -26.30 -20.32
N LEU A 21 -7.24 -25.59 -19.71
CA LEU A 21 -7.44 -24.99 -18.39
C LEU A 21 -8.41 -23.82 -18.55
N VAL A 22 -9.68 -24.03 -18.22
CA VAL A 22 -10.62 -22.91 -18.05
C VAL A 22 -10.29 -22.30 -16.70
N GLY A 23 -9.45 -21.27 -16.70
CA GLY A 23 -9.24 -20.43 -15.54
C GLY A 23 -10.55 -19.78 -15.16
N PHE A 24 -11.07 -20.09 -13.97
CA PHE A 24 -12.09 -19.27 -13.34
C PHE A 24 -11.47 -17.90 -13.07
N VAL A 25 -11.79 -16.90 -13.89
CA VAL A 25 -11.59 -15.51 -13.51
C VAL A 25 -12.70 -15.22 -12.50
N GLY A 26 -12.37 -15.28 -11.22
CA GLY A 26 -13.23 -14.70 -10.19
C GLY A 26 -13.36 -13.22 -10.50
N ALA A 27 -14.56 -12.77 -10.85
CA ALA A 27 -14.85 -11.36 -10.94
C ALA A 27 -14.77 -10.80 -9.51
N ASN A 28 -13.62 -10.24 -9.15
CA ASN A 28 -13.57 -9.37 -7.98
C ASN A 28 -14.51 -8.20 -8.27
N ALA A 29 -15.51 -7.99 -7.42
CA ALA A 29 -16.37 -6.83 -7.53
C ALA A 29 -15.49 -5.58 -7.49
N GLN A 30 -15.66 -4.70 -8.47
CA GLN A 30 -14.92 -3.45 -8.54
C GLN A 30 -15.27 -2.58 -7.32
N THR A 31 -14.26 -2.08 -6.61
CA THR A 31 -14.46 -1.21 -5.44
C THR A 31 -15.17 0.07 -5.86
N VAL A 32 -16.30 0.40 -5.26
CA VAL A 32 -17.02 1.65 -5.47
C VAL A 32 -16.83 2.52 -4.24
N ILE A 33 -16.38 3.77 -4.42
CA ILE A 33 -16.27 4.74 -3.32
C ILE A 33 -17.68 5.19 -2.93
N PRO A 34 -18.10 5.06 -1.65
CA PRO A 34 -19.39 5.53 -1.18
C PRO A 34 -19.62 7.01 -1.50
N GLU A 35 -20.80 7.34 -2.03
CA GLU A 35 -21.19 8.72 -2.31
C GLU A 35 -21.27 9.61 -1.07
N SER A 36 -21.35 9.01 0.11
CA SER A 36 -21.27 9.68 1.41
C SER A 36 -19.90 10.28 1.70
N PHE A 37 -18.85 9.85 0.99
CA PHE A 37 -17.51 10.44 1.13
C PHE A 37 -17.33 11.67 0.22
N ALA A 38 -18.22 11.89 -0.74
CA ALA A 38 -18.15 13.02 -1.66
C ALA A 38 -18.47 14.33 -0.95
N LEU A 39 -17.43 15.15 -0.74
CA LEU A 39 -17.54 16.52 -0.24
C LEU A 39 -17.85 17.49 -1.40
N PRO A 40 -18.52 18.63 -1.14
CA PRO A 40 -18.70 19.66 -2.16
C PRO A 40 -17.35 20.26 -2.56
N SER A 41 -17.20 20.71 -3.81
CA SER A 41 -15.94 21.33 -4.28
C SER A 41 -15.51 22.54 -3.44
N SER A 42 -16.44 23.23 -2.77
CA SER A 42 -16.15 24.32 -1.84
C SER A 42 -15.42 23.88 -0.56
N ALA A 43 -15.34 22.58 -0.28
CA ALA A 43 -14.56 22.03 0.82
C ALA A 43 -13.06 21.93 0.48
N LEU A 44 -12.70 22.00 -0.80
CA LEU A 44 -11.31 21.95 -1.24
C LEU A 44 -10.67 23.34 -1.17
N ASP A 45 -9.63 23.47 -0.36
CA ASP A 45 -8.76 24.64 -0.37
C ASP A 45 -7.69 24.48 -1.47
N THR A 46 -8.00 24.97 -2.66
CA THR A 46 -7.09 24.88 -3.82
C THR A 46 -5.83 25.73 -3.67
N SER A 47 -5.69 26.53 -2.62
CA SER A 47 -4.45 27.26 -2.31
C SER A 47 -3.40 26.40 -1.61
N LYS A 48 -3.78 25.19 -1.17
CA LYS A 48 -2.92 24.23 -0.47
C LYS A 48 -2.88 22.89 -1.22
N PRO A 49 -2.28 22.85 -2.42
CA PRO A 49 -2.13 21.60 -3.15
C PRO A 49 -1.17 20.65 -2.43
N GLY A 50 -1.29 19.35 -2.74
CA GLY A 50 -0.33 18.34 -2.32
C GLY A 50 -0.83 17.45 -1.18
N PHE A 51 0.07 17.08 -0.29
CA PHE A 51 -0.15 16.07 0.75
C PHE A 51 0.29 16.58 2.12
N ALA A 52 -0.51 16.28 3.13
CA ALA A 52 -0.06 16.31 4.51
C ALA A 52 0.63 14.98 4.82
N VAL A 53 1.94 15.00 5.05
CA VAL A 53 2.75 13.81 5.28
C VAL A 53 3.15 13.69 6.74
N ARG A 54 2.92 12.52 7.33
CA ARG A 54 3.44 12.14 8.64
C ARG A 54 4.42 11.00 8.47
N VAL A 55 5.56 11.07 9.15
CA VAL A 55 6.58 10.03 9.13
C VAL A 55 6.91 9.61 10.54
N PHE A 56 6.97 8.29 10.74
CA PHE A 56 7.44 7.68 11.97
C PHE A 56 8.59 6.73 11.64
N GLN A 57 9.75 6.94 12.25
CA GLN A 57 10.84 5.97 12.24
C GLN A 57 11.03 5.37 13.64
N ALA A 58 11.13 4.05 13.72
CA ALA A 58 11.39 3.34 14.98
C ALA A 58 12.86 2.90 15.08
N THR A 59 13.43 3.00 16.28
CA THR A 59 14.79 2.53 16.60
C THR A 59 14.93 1.00 16.54
N GLY A 60 16.16 0.52 16.41
CA GLY A 60 16.52 -0.88 16.63
C GLY A 60 16.62 -1.72 15.35
N PRO A 61 16.64 -3.06 15.49
CA PRO A 61 16.78 -3.96 14.34
C PRO A 61 15.56 -3.88 13.41
N GLN A 62 15.68 -4.44 12.20
CA GLN A 62 14.60 -4.44 11.22
C GLN A 62 13.33 -5.09 11.78
N LEU A 63 12.22 -4.36 11.67
CA LEU A 63 10.88 -4.78 12.04
C LEU A 63 10.20 -5.52 10.87
N GLU A 64 9.12 -6.24 11.17
CA GLU A 64 8.35 -6.98 10.17
C GLU A 64 7.68 -6.03 9.15
N ASN A 65 7.63 -6.46 7.90
CA ASN A 65 6.96 -5.74 6.82
C ASN A 65 5.47 -6.12 6.76
N THR A 66 4.67 -5.51 7.64
CA THR A 66 3.22 -5.66 7.67
C THR A 66 2.50 -4.32 7.79
N LEU A 67 1.32 -4.21 7.20
CA LEU A 67 0.47 -3.03 7.32
C LEU A 67 0.01 -2.83 8.76
N ALA A 68 -0.29 -3.90 9.49
CA ALA A 68 -0.66 -3.81 10.90
C ALA A 68 0.44 -3.14 11.74
N ARG A 69 1.71 -3.48 11.48
CA ARG A 69 2.85 -2.82 12.12
C ARG A 69 2.96 -1.36 11.72
N ALA A 70 2.86 -1.04 10.43
CA ALA A 70 2.95 0.34 9.94
C ALA A 70 1.85 1.25 10.50
N GLU A 71 0.60 0.78 10.53
CA GLU A 71 -0.54 1.52 11.09
C GLU A 71 -0.42 1.70 12.61
N ALA A 72 0.02 0.66 13.35
CA ALA A 72 0.27 0.80 14.78
C ALA A 72 1.41 1.78 15.06
N GLN A 73 2.43 1.80 14.21
CA GLN A 73 3.59 2.68 14.32
C GLN A 73 3.20 4.15 14.07
N ILE A 74 2.50 4.45 12.99
CA ILE A 74 2.05 5.82 12.70
C ILE A 74 1.05 6.34 13.75
N ALA A 75 0.28 5.44 14.37
CA ALA A 75 -0.60 5.77 15.49
C ALA A 75 0.12 5.96 16.83
N GLY A 76 1.44 5.70 16.91
CA GLY A 76 2.20 5.75 18.16
C GLY A 76 1.83 4.64 19.15
N LEU A 77 1.29 3.52 18.65
CA LEU A 77 0.78 2.39 19.44
C LEU A 77 1.66 1.13 19.31
N LEU A 78 2.64 1.13 18.42
CA LEU A 78 3.53 -0.01 18.24
C LEU A 78 4.43 -0.18 19.48
N ILE A 79 4.25 -1.30 20.19
CA ILE A 79 5.00 -1.60 21.42
C ILE A 79 6.39 -2.15 21.08
N ASN A 80 7.42 -1.55 21.69
CA ASN A 80 8.77 -2.06 21.68
C ASN A 80 8.89 -3.22 22.69
N PRO A 81 9.16 -4.45 22.24
CA PRO A 81 9.22 -5.61 23.12
C PRO A 81 10.39 -5.55 24.12
N ALA A 82 11.43 -4.77 23.86
CA ALA A 82 12.57 -4.62 24.75
C ALA A 82 12.28 -3.73 25.97
N THR A 83 11.38 -2.75 25.82
CA THR A 83 11.05 -1.77 26.88
C THR A 83 9.64 -1.94 27.44
N GLY A 84 8.74 -2.61 26.71
CA GLY A 84 7.32 -2.72 27.04
C GLY A 84 6.54 -1.41 26.85
N GLN A 85 7.15 -0.39 26.26
CA GLN A 85 6.55 0.91 25.95
C GLN A 85 6.37 1.07 24.44
N PRO A 86 5.49 1.98 23.96
CA PRO A 86 5.48 2.36 22.56
C PRO A 86 6.86 2.81 22.09
N TYR A 87 7.20 2.54 20.82
CA TYR A 87 8.38 3.15 20.21
C TYR A 87 8.27 4.68 20.25
N GLU A 88 9.41 5.35 20.40
CA GLU A 88 9.53 6.79 20.14
C GLU A 88 9.76 7.02 18.63
N ASN A 89 9.27 8.15 18.12
CA ASN A 89 9.55 8.55 16.75
C ASN A 89 10.94 9.19 16.67
N ILE A 90 11.87 8.50 16.00
CA ILE A 90 13.25 8.97 15.82
C ILE A 90 13.49 9.65 14.45
N ALA A 91 12.44 9.89 13.66
CA ALA A 91 12.57 10.66 12.41
C ALA A 91 13.11 12.07 12.68
N ASP A 92 13.88 12.63 11.74
CA ASP A 92 14.33 14.02 11.82
C ASP A 92 13.19 14.96 11.42
N LEU A 93 12.52 15.51 12.42
CA LEU A 93 11.36 16.39 12.21
C LEU A 93 11.74 17.86 12.05
N SER A 94 13.02 18.21 11.84
CA SER A 94 13.48 19.61 11.76
C SER A 94 12.87 20.41 10.60
N LEU A 95 12.42 19.73 9.55
CA LEU A 95 11.73 20.32 8.39
C LEU A 95 10.20 20.20 8.48
N PHE A 96 9.67 19.59 9.54
CA PHE A 96 8.24 19.41 9.74
C PHE A 96 7.69 20.60 10.52
N ASN A 97 6.40 20.87 10.33
CA ASN A 97 5.65 21.84 11.10
C ASN A 97 5.59 21.41 12.58
N THR A 98 5.22 22.35 13.46
CA THR A 98 5.10 22.11 14.91
C THR A 98 4.10 20.99 15.26
N ASP A 99 3.13 20.73 14.38
CA ASP A 99 2.17 19.63 14.51
C ASP A 99 2.70 18.27 13.99
N GLY A 100 3.96 18.21 13.55
CA GLY A 100 4.60 17.01 13.04
C GLY A 100 4.20 16.65 11.61
N VAL A 101 3.63 17.60 10.85
CA VAL A 101 3.28 17.42 9.44
C VAL A 101 4.35 18.01 8.54
N TYR A 102 4.73 17.27 7.51
CA TYR A 102 5.50 17.77 6.38
C TYR A 102 4.53 18.08 5.23
N GLU A 103 4.59 19.30 4.71
CA GLU A 103 3.79 19.71 3.55
C GLU A 103 4.53 19.31 2.27
N GLU A 104 4.05 18.25 1.62
CA GLU A 104 4.53 17.84 0.29
C GLU A 104 3.67 18.52 -0.77
N GLU A 105 4.16 19.64 -1.32
CA GLU A 105 3.38 20.53 -2.20
C GLU A 105 3.02 19.89 -3.55
N SER A 106 3.69 18.81 -3.95
CA SER A 106 3.51 18.22 -5.29
C SER A 106 3.08 16.76 -5.26
N MET A 107 4.01 15.81 -5.16
CA MET A 107 3.75 14.40 -5.43
C MET A 107 4.50 13.49 -4.48
N ILE A 108 3.88 12.35 -4.15
CA ILE A 108 4.55 11.26 -3.45
C ILE A 108 5.40 10.47 -4.46
N ALA A 109 6.68 10.83 -4.59
CA ALA A 109 7.60 10.23 -5.57
C ALA A 109 9.05 10.14 -5.03
N TYR A 110 9.23 9.49 -3.89
CA TYR A 110 10.53 9.42 -3.20
C TYR A 110 11.52 8.38 -3.75
N GLY A 111 11.34 7.86 -4.97
CA GLY A 111 12.08 6.69 -5.46
C GLY A 111 13.62 6.81 -5.46
N SER A 112 14.16 8.00 -5.75
CA SER A 112 15.61 8.27 -5.73
C SER A 112 16.05 9.15 -4.56
N ALA A 113 15.11 9.55 -3.70
CA ALA A 113 15.33 10.42 -2.56
C ALA A 113 15.00 9.67 -1.27
N PHE A 114 15.30 10.25 -0.11
CA PHE A 114 14.74 9.74 1.13
C PHE A 114 13.33 10.29 1.34
N PHE A 115 12.53 9.54 2.11
CA PHE A 115 11.33 10.11 2.70
C PHE A 115 11.69 11.33 3.56
N PRO A 116 10.78 12.32 3.71
CA PRO A 116 11.02 13.43 4.60
C PRO A 116 11.30 12.92 6.02
N GLY A 117 12.32 13.50 6.66
CA GLY A 117 12.79 13.10 8.00
C GLY A 117 13.59 11.80 8.07
N ILE A 118 13.95 11.23 6.91
CA ILE A 118 14.83 10.06 6.79
C ILE A 118 16.14 10.48 6.11
N PRO A 119 17.31 10.00 6.56
CA PRO A 119 17.51 9.20 7.77
C PRO A 119 17.19 10.02 9.03
N GLY A 120 16.62 9.36 10.04
CA GLY A 120 16.36 9.96 11.34
C GLY A 120 17.63 10.11 12.20
N THR A 121 17.43 10.30 13.49
CA THR A 121 18.50 10.64 14.45
C THR A 121 19.55 9.55 14.65
N GLU A 122 19.24 8.30 14.32
CA GLU A 122 20.17 7.17 14.36
C GLU A 122 20.88 6.92 13.02
N PHE A 123 20.66 7.76 12.01
CA PHE A 123 21.29 7.65 10.69
C PHE A 123 20.98 6.33 9.95
N THR A 124 19.79 5.77 10.14
CA THR A 124 19.32 4.56 9.45
C THR A 124 18.15 4.86 8.50
N THR A 125 17.86 3.94 7.58
CA THR A 125 16.78 4.03 6.59
C THR A 125 15.79 2.88 6.69
N ILE A 126 15.73 2.22 7.85
CA ILE A 126 14.83 1.10 8.12
C ILE A 126 13.74 1.50 9.11
N ASN A 127 12.72 0.64 9.24
CA ASN A 127 11.65 0.76 10.24
C ASN A 127 10.83 2.04 10.09
N ILE A 128 10.47 2.37 8.85
CA ILE A 128 9.73 3.59 8.53
C ILE A 128 8.26 3.23 8.35
N ALA A 129 7.38 4.12 8.80
CA ALA A 129 5.98 4.19 8.43
C ALA A 129 5.70 5.64 7.98
N LEU A 130 5.03 5.79 6.83
CA LEU A 130 4.65 7.08 6.27
C LEU A 130 3.15 7.06 5.98
N GLU A 131 2.47 8.13 6.34
CA GLU A 131 1.10 8.39 5.92
C GLU A 131 1.08 9.69 5.12
N ALA A 132 0.37 9.69 4.00
CA ALA A 132 0.16 10.87 3.17
C ALA A 132 -1.35 11.03 2.97
N ILE A 133 -1.88 12.19 3.37
CA ILE A 133 -3.30 12.53 3.23
C ILE A 133 -3.43 13.62 2.18
N THR A 134 -4.37 13.46 1.27
CA THR A 134 -4.71 14.48 0.26
C THR A 134 -6.22 14.47 0.01
N TYR A 135 -6.68 15.40 -0.82
CA TYR A 135 -8.05 15.46 -1.30
C TYR A 135 -8.03 15.52 -2.83
N VAL A 136 -8.82 14.65 -3.47
CA VAL A 136 -8.86 14.53 -4.92
C VAL A 136 -10.26 14.86 -5.43
N GLU A 137 -10.36 15.82 -6.34
CA GLU A 137 -11.61 16.08 -7.06
C GLU A 137 -11.79 15.04 -8.17
N LEU A 138 -12.89 14.28 -8.08
CA LEU A 138 -13.18 13.17 -8.99
C LEU A 138 -14.57 13.35 -9.61
N SER A 139 -14.67 13.04 -10.90
CA SER A 139 -15.93 12.95 -11.63
C SER A 139 -16.42 11.50 -11.63
N PRO A 140 -17.71 11.23 -11.92
CA PRO A 140 -18.18 9.87 -12.09
C PRO A 140 -17.38 9.12 -13.15
N GLY A 141 -16.85 7.95 -12.81
CA GLY A 141 -15.94 7.21 -13.67
C GLY A 141 -15.28 6.04 -12.97
N THR A 142 -14.62 5.20 -13.78
CA THR A 142 -13.71 4.16 -13.32
C THR A 142 -12.28 4.68 -13.45
N TYR A 143 -11.54 4.62 -12.35
CA TYR A 143 -10.16 5.06 -12.27
C TYR A 143 -9.24 3.85 -12.09
N THR A 144 -8.07 3.90 -12.72
CA THR A 144 -6.97 2.96 -12.47
C THR A 144 -5.87 3.73 -11.75
N MET A 145 -5.43 3.21 -10.61
CA MET A 145 -4.30 3.74 -9.86
C MET A 145 -3.17 2.71 -9.85
N VAL A 146 -1.94 3.21 -9.86
CA VAL A 146 -0.72 2.41 -9.75
C VAL A 146 0.09 2.94 -8.58
N VAL A 147 0.49 2.05 -7.69
CA VAL A 147 1.45 2.36 -6.62
C VAL A 147 2.68 1.51 -6.83
N ASN A 148 3.80 2.18 -7.11
CA ASN A 148 5.13 1.56 -7.04
C ASN A 148 5.64 1.70 -5.61
N SER A 149 5.97 0.60 -4.94
CA SER A 149 6.43 0.64 -3.55
C SER A 149 7.44 -0.45 -3.23
N ASP A 150 8.29 -0.13 -2.25
CA ASP A 150 9.25 -0.98 -1.55
C ASP A 150 9.28 -0.45 -0.09
N ASP A 151 8.60 -1.04 0.87
CA ASP A 151 7.88 -2.32 0.89
C ASP A 151 6.35 -2.16 0.66
N GLY A 152 5.54 -2.43 1.69
CA GLY A 152 4.09 -2.44 1.67
C GLY A 152 3.44 -1.05 1.72
N PHE A 153 2.19 -1.00 1.28
CA PHE A 153 1.38 0.21 1.28
C PHE A 153 -0.11 -0.12 1.40
N ARG A 154 -0.90 0.88 1.76
CA ARG A 154 -2.35 0.87 1.66
C ARG A 154 -2.84 2.22 1.17
N VAL A 155 -3.75 2.21 0.20
CA VAL A 155 -4.53 3.38 -0.22
C VAL A 155 -5.96 3.15 0.25
N THR A 156 -6.47 4.11 1.00
CA THR A 156 -7.86 4.17 1.44
C THR A 156 -8.56 5.41 0.89
N ALA A 157 -9.89 5.41 0.95
CA ALA A 157 -10.71 6.60 0.82
C ALA A 157 -11.75 6.62 1.94
N GLY A 158 -12.00 7.80 2.52
CA GLY A 158 -12.91 7.94 3.65
C GLY A 158 -12.59 9.13 4.53
N ASN A 159 -13.32 9.26 5.64
CA ASN A 159 -13.07 10.36 6.56
C ASN A 159 -11.72 10.18 7.26
N VAL A 160 -10.79 11.11 7.03
CA VAL A 160 -9.43 11.12 7.61
C VAL A 160 -9.42 11.14 9.14
N LEU A 161 -10.52 11.54 9.78
CA LEU A 161 -10.70 11.54 11.24
C LEU A 161 -11.38 10.27 11.76
N ASP A 162 -11.95 9.44 10.89
CA ASP A 162 -12.62 8.19 11.23
C ASP A 162 -12.13 7.05 10.33
N ARG A 163 -10.97 6.51 10.70
CA ARG A 163 -10.28 5.44 9.98
C ARG A 163 -11.05 4.12 9.97
N VAL A 164 -12.09 3.96 10.79
CA VAL A 164 -12.93 2.75 10.82
C VAL A 164 -13.87 2.69 9.62
N GLN A 165 -14.26 3.85 9.08
CA GLN A 165 -15.16 3.94 7.93
C GLN A 165 -14.41 4.02 6.60
N GLU A 166 -13.08 4.11 6.60
CA GLU A 166 -12.27 4.07 5.39
C GLU A 166 -12.48 2.76 4.63
N ILE A 167 -12.55 2.85 3.30
CA ILE A 167 -12.50 1.68 2.43
C ILE A 167 -11.11 1.52 1.83
N VAL A 168 -10.66 0.28 1.66
CA VAL A 168 -9.39 -0.01 0.98
C VAL A 168 -9.61 0.00 -0.53
N LEU A 169 -8.85 0.82 -1.25
CA LEU A 169 -8.86 0.87 -2.72
C LEU A 169 -7.80 -0.08 -3.30
N GLY A 170 -6.63 -0.12 -2.68
CA GLY A 170 -5.51 -0.98 -3.08
C GLY A 170 -4.49 -1.11 -1.96
N GLN A 171 -3.81 -2.24 -1.88
CA GLN A 171 -2.78 -2.47 -0.86
C GLN A 171 -1.80 -3.57 -1.28
N TYR A 172 -0.64 -3.57 -0.62
CA TYR A 172 0.29 -4.69 -0.56
C TYR A 172 0.75 -4.85 0.89
N ASP A 173 0.48 -6.02 1.48
CA ASP A 173 0.82 -6.32 2.87
C ASP A 173 1.97 -7.35 2.90
N GLY A 174 3.18 -6.85 3.01
CA GLY A 174 4.38 -7.67 2.94
C GLY A 174 5.64 -6.89 2.59
N GLY A 175 6.77 -7.58 2.62
CA GLY A 175 8.03 -7.08 2.09
C GLY A 175 8.16 -7.38 0.60
N ARG A 176 8.66 -6.41 -0.18
CA ARG A 176 8.98 -6.59 -1.61
C ARG A 176 10.03 -5.58 -2.06
N GLY A 177 10.76 -5.93 -3.11
CA GLY A 177 11.48 -4.92 -3.88
C GLY A 177 10.52 -3.99 -4.62
N ALA A 178 11.02 -2.83 -5.07
CA ALA A 178 10.28 -1.87 -5.88
C ALA A 178 9.46 -2.54 -7.00
N GLY A 179 8.14 -2.36 -6.95
CA GLY A 179 7.22 -2.97 -7.90
C GLY A 179 5.83 -2.35 -7.87
N ASP A 180 5.14 -2.48 -9.00
CA ASP A 180 3.82 -1.87 -9.23
C ASP A 180 2.70 -2.73 -8.65
N THR A 181 1.75 -2.07 -7.99
CA THR A 181 0.42 -2.60 -7.69
C THR A 181 -0.61 -1.78 -8.44
N VAL A 182 -1.36 -2.44 -9.33
CA VAL A 182 -2.40 -1.81 -10.14
C VAL A 182 -3.76 -2.20 -9.56
N PHE A 183 -4.61 -1.21 -9.31
CA PHE A 183 -5.98 -1.43 -8.83
C PHE A 183 -6.94 -0.43 -9.44
N GLN A 184 -8.23 -0.78 -9.43
CA GLN A 184 -9.29 0.05 -9.98
C GLN A 184 -10.37 0.35 -8.94
N PHE A 185 -10.95 1.54 -9.04
CA PHE A 185 -12.11 1.94 -8.24
C PHE A 185 -13.09 2.77 -9.07
N THR A 186 -14.34 2.81 -8.64
CA THR A 186 -15.41 3.57 -9.30
C THR A 186 -15.89 4.69 -8.40
N VAL A 187 -16.11 5.85 -9.01
CA VAL A 187 -16.79 7.00 -8.44
C VAL A 187 -18.13 7.15 -9.14
N THR A 188 -19.24 7.25 -8.41
CA THR A 188 -20.59 7.41 -8.98
C THR A 188 -21.13 8.84 -8.86
N LYS A 189 -20.56 9.65 -7.96
CA LYS A 189 -20.94 11.03 -7.69
C LYS A 189 -19.74 11.96 -7.85
N ALA A 190 -19.91 13.07 -8.54
CA ALA A 190 -18.87 14.10 -8.60
C ALA A 190 -18.62 14.69 -7.20
N GLY A 191 -17.38 14.94 -6.85
CA GLY A 191 -17.04 15.60 -5.58
C GLY A 191 -15.57 15.53 -5.25
N VAL A 192 -15.25 16.03 -4.07
CA VAL A 192 -13.93 15.99 -3.47
C VAL A 192 -13.88 14.81 -2.51
N TYR A 193 -12.88 13.95 -2.67
CA TYR A 193 -12.71 12.73 -1.91
C TYR A 193 -11.40 12.78 -1.12
N PRO A 194 -11.44 12.58 0.21
CA PRO A 194 -10.27 12.29 1.02
C PRO A 194 -9.78 10.85 0.84
#